data_AF-A0A6I9NU21-F1
#
_entry.id   AF-A0A6I9NU21-F1
#
_cell.length_a   1.000
_cell.length_b   1.000
_cell.length_c   1.000
_cell.angle_alpha   90.00
_cell.angle_beta   90.00
_cell.angle_gamma   90.00
#
_symmetry.space_group_name_H-M   'P 1'
#
loop_
_entity.id
_entity.type
_entity.pdbx_description
1 polymer ?
#
loop_
_entity_poly.entity_id
_entity_poly.type
_entity_poly.pdbx_seq_one_letter_code
_entity_poly.pdbx_strand_id
1 'polypeptide(L)'
;MAVNLSRNGPALMEAYKQVVDGKVDTNWALFTYEGNSNEIRLAEQGDGGLEEMVEELNSGKVMYAFCRVQDPNSGLPKYVLINWTGEGVKDSRKGVCANHVCSMATFLRGAHVTINARSEDDVEPDSILQKVSRASGASFNFHKNTESRDAPRGPVGSVYRKTNAVEEILKTKKDDFWTQTEREEEVSRRQEGERAGRERERLKGAGHQSG
;
A
#
# COMPACT_ATOMS: atom_id res chain seq x y z
N MET A 1 -17.76 34.51 4.13
CA MET A 1 -17.63 35.51 3.05
C MET A 1 -17.46 34.76 1.74
N ALA A 2 -18.01 35.27 0.63
CA ALA A 2 -17.93 34.63 -0.67
C ALA A 2 -16.79 35.20 -1.53
N VAL A 3 -16.32 34.40 -2.49
CA VAL A 3 -15.40 34.85 -3.54
C VAL A 3 -16.15 35.68 -4.58
N ASN A 4 -15.51 36.74 -5.09
CA ASN A 4 -16.03 37.57 -6.16
C ASN A 4 -15.31 37.24 -7.47
N LEU A 5 -16.07 36.69 -8.42
CA LEU A 5 -15.63 36.35 -9.77
C LEU A 5 -16.18 37.30 -10.83
N SER A 6 -17.05 38.25 -10.45
CA SER A 6 -17.76 39.10 -11.41
C SER A 6 -16.93 40.31 -11.84
N ARG A 7 -16.17 40.93 -10.92
CA ARG A 7 -15.37 42.14 -11.21
C ARG A 7 -14.42 41.95 -12.39
N ASN A 8 -13.67 40.85 -12.39
CA ASN A 8 -12.72 40.50 -13.45
C ASN A 8 -13.25 39.38 -14.36
N GLY A 9 -14.55 39.08 -14.30
CA GLY A 9 -15.17 37.91 -14.92
C GLY A 9 -14.84 37.70 -16.41
N PRO A 10 -14.87 38.74 -17.26
CA PRO A 10 -14.48 38.63 -18.67
C PRO A 10 -13.05 38.13 -18.85
N ALA A 11 -12.08 38.73 -18.15
CA ALA A 11 -10.67 38.35 -18.22
C ALA A 11 -10.42 36.94 -17.67
N LEU A 12 -11.09 36.57 -16.57
CA LEU A 12 -11.00 35.22 -16.00
C LEU A 12 -11.52 34.16 -16.98
N MET A 13 -12.67 34.44 -17.60
CA MET A 13 -13.30 33.53 -18.56
C MET A 13 -12.50 33.43 -19.85
N GLU A 14 -11.88 34.52 -20.29
CA GLU A 14 -11.02 34.54 -21.48
C GLU A 14 -9.79 33.64 -21.28
N ALA A 15 -9.04 33.82 -20.19
CA ALA A 15 -7.87 33.00 -19.88
C ALA A 15 -8.24 31.52 -19.73
N TYR A 16 -9.33 31.21 -19.03
CA TYR A 16 -9.83 29.84 -18.92
C TYR A 16 -10.19 29.24 -20.29
N LYS A 17 -10.85 30.00 -21.16
CA LYS A 17 -11.18 29.54 -22.52
C LYS A 17 -9.94 29.31 -23.38
N GLN A 18 -8.90 30.13 -23.26
CA GLN A 18 -7.66 29.94 -24.01
C GLN A 18 -7.06 28.55 -23.72
N VAL A 19 -7.02 28.15 -22.43
CA VAL A 19 -6.53 26.82 -22.01
C VAL A 19 -7.42 25.68 -22.53
N VAL A 20 -8.75 25.85 -22.52
CA VAL A 20 -9.71 24.79 -22.88
C VAL A 20 -9.93 24.63 -24.38
N ASP A 21 -10.02 25.74 -25.12
CA ASP A 21 -10.28 25.71 -26.56
C ASP A 21 -9.08 25.15 -27.33
N GLY A 22 -7.87 25.32 -26.79
CA GLY A 22 -6.65 24.75 -27.36
C GLY A 22 -6.28 25.27 -28.76
N LYS A 23 -6.93 26.36 -29.21
CA LYS A 23 -6.66 27.05 -30.47
C LYS A 23 -5.42 27.95 -30.40
N VAL A 24 -5.11 28.39 -29.19
CA VAL A 24 -3.92 29.17 -28.83
C VAL A 24 -2.98 28.22 -28.07
N ASP A 25 -1.68 28.48 -28.15
CA ASP A 25 -0.67 27.65 -27.50
C ASP A 25 -0.73 27.68 -25.96
N THR A 26 -1.43 28.68 -25.39
CA THR A 26 -1.72 28.80 -23.96
C THR A 26 -2.29 27.49 -23.41
N ASN A 27 -1.55 26.87 -22.48
CA ASN A 27 -1.90 25.59 -21.90
C ASN A 27 -2.04 25.64 -20.38
N TRP A 28 -1.73 26.77 -19.73
CA TRP A 28 -2.05 27.00 -18.33
C TRP A 28 -2.47 28.44 -18.06
N ALA A 29 -3.26 28.61 -17.00
CA ALA A 29 -3.63 29.91 -16.46
C ALA A 29 -3.62 29.87 -14.93
N LEU A 30 -3.10 30.93 -14.31
CA LEU A 30 -2.97 31.07 -12.87
C LEU A 30 -3.82 32.24 -12.38
N PHE A 31 -4.62 32.00 -11.34
CA PHE A 31 -5.52 32.98 -10.75
C PHE A 31 -5.15 33.24 -9.30
N THR A 32 -5.28 34.49 -8.85
CA THR A 32 -4.99 34.88 -7.46
C THR A 32 -5.95 35.98 -6.99
N TYR A 33 -5.94 36.26 -5.69
CA TYR A 33 -6.69 37.36 -5.11
C TYR A 33 -6.04 38.73 -5.39
N GLU A 34 -6.88 39.77 -5.48
CA GLU A 34 -6.47 41.17 -5.56
C GLU A 34 -6.21 41.74 -4.14
N GLY A 35 -4.94 41.77 -3.74
CA GLY A 35 -4.55 42.23 -2.41
C GLY A 35 -5.19 41.40 -1.29
N ASN A 36 -5.87 42.07 -0.36
CA ASN A 36 -6.60 41.43 0.75
C ASN A 36 -8.10 41.24 0.49
N SER A 37 -8.58 41.55 -0.72
CA SER A 37 -10.00 41.41 -1.07
C SER A 37 -10.34 39.95 -1.41
N ASN A 38 -11.63 39.65 -1.63
CA ASN A 38 -12.06 38.34 -2.13
C ASN A 38 -12.27 38.34 -3.66
N GLU A 39 -11.71 39.32 -4.36
CA GLU A 39 -11.80 39.44 -5.81
C GLU A 39 -10.69 38.63 -6.46
N ILE A 40 -11.05 37.76 -7.40
CA ILE A 40 -10.09 36.98 -8.17
C ILE A 40 -9.68 37.76 -9.41
N ARG A 41 -8.40 37.70 -9.75
CA ARG A 41 -7.82 38.22 -10.99
C ARG A 41 -6.95 37.16 -11.65
N LEU A 42 -6.69 37.34 -12.94
CA LEU A 42 -5.62 36.62 -13.63
C LEU A 42 -4.28 37.06 -13.01
N ALA A 43 -3.47 36.08 -12.64
CA ALA A 43 -2.11 36.27 -12.15
C ALA A 43 -1.15 36.25 -13.33
N GLU A 44 -1.16 35.14 -14.07
CA GLU A 44 -0.31 34.89 -15.24
C GLU A 44 -0.94 33.78 -16.11
N GLN A 45 -0.50 33.65 -17.36
CA GLN A 45 -0.84 32.53 -18.24
C GLN A 45 0.29 32.26 -19.23
N GLY A 46 0.41 31.04 -19.73
CA GLY A 46 1.52 30.68 -20.61
C GLY A 46 1.33 29.36 -21.36
N ASP A 47 2.36 28.99 -22.10
CA ASP A 47 2.43 27.81 -22.97
C ASP A 47 3.58 26.84 -22.60
N GLY A 48 4.33 27.12 -21.52
CA GLY A 48 5.38 26.27 -20.96
C GLY A 48 4.88 25.11 -20.09
N GLY A 49 3.56 24.89 -20.00
CA GLY A 49 2.98 23.74 -19.31
C GLY A 49 3.16 23.78 -17.78
N LEU A 50 3.29 22.59 -17.19
CA LEU A 50 3.40 22.45 -15.72
C LEU A 50 4.68 23.08 -15.17
N GLU A 51 5.79 23.02 -15.90
CA GLU A 51 7.09 23.52 -15.44
C GLU A 51 7.04 25.04 -15.22
N GLU A 52 6.67 25.79 -16.26
CA GLU A 52 6.50 27.25 -16.18
C GLU A 52 5.43 27.65 -15.15
N MET A 53 4.30 26.94 -15.11
CA MET A 53 3.22 27.22 -14.17
C MET A 53 3.65 27.07 -12.70
N VAL A 54 4.50 26.09 -12.38
CA VAL A 54 5.01 25.88 -11.02
C VAL A 54 5.95 27.00 -10.60
N GLU A 55 6.79 27.49 -11.51
CA GLU A 55 7.72 28.60 -11.24
C GLU A 55 6.99 29.90 -10.87
N GLU A 56 5.78 30.10 -11.39
CA GLU A 56 4.95 31.28 -11.11
C GLU A 56 4.16 31.17 -9.77
N LEU A 57 4.21 30.03 -9.09
CA LEU A 57 3.56 29.86 -7.80
C LEU A 57 4.24 30.70 -6.71
N ASN A 58 3.44 31.32 -5.87
CA ASN A 58 3.94 32.18 -4.80
C ASN A 58 3.56 31.63 -3.42
N SER A 59 4.57 31.34 -2.60
CA SER A 59 4.40 30.81 -1.23
C SER A 59 3.68 31.78 -0.28
N GLY A 60 3.59 33.07 -0.60
CA GLY A 60 2.87 34.08 0.18
C GLY A 60 1.40 34.25 -0.22
N LYS A 61 0.89 33.51 -1.20
CA LYS A 61 -0.46 33.72 -1.77
C LYS A 61 -1.26 32.42 -1.86
N VAL A 62 -2.58 32.59 -1.90
CA VAL A 62 -3.51 31.52 -2.31
C VAL A 62 -3.78 31.71 -3.79
N MET A 63 -3.58 30.66 -4.57
CA MET A 63 -3.70 30.70 -6.02
C MET A 63 -4.50 29.50 -6.52
N TYR A 64 -5.04 29.62 -7.74
CA TYR A 64 -5.74 28.56 -8.43
C TYR A 64 -5.12 28.43 -9.81
N ALA A 65 -4.51 27.28 -10.11
CA ALA A 65 -3.95 27.03 -11.42
C ALA A 65 -4.86 26.08 -12.20
N PHE A 66 -5.03 26.34 -13.48
CA PHE A 66 -5.75 25.47 -14.40
C PHE A 66 -4.84 25.16 -15.58
N CYS A 67 -4.45 23.89 -15.71
CA CYS A 67 -3.47 23.45 -16.70
C CYS A 67 -4.02 22.31 -17.55
N ARG A 68 -3.79 22.40 -18.86
CA ARG A 68 -3.98 21.33 -19.82
C ARG A 68 -2.69 20.53 -19.93
N VAL A 69 -2.77 19.22 -19.70
CA VAL A 69 -1.64 18.29 -19.74
C VAL A 69 -2.00 17.08 -20.59
N GLN A 70 -0.99 16.40 -21.14
CA GLN A 70 -1.22 15.13 -21.82
C GLN A 70 -1.21 13.98 -20.80
N ASP A 71 -2.23 13.13 -20.86
CA ASP A 71 -2.25 11.91 -20.06
C ASP A 71 -1.17 10.93 -20.55
N PRO A 72 -0.22 10.48 -19.72
CA PRO A 72 0.85 9.60 -20.15
C PRO A 72 0.36 8.22 -20.62
N ASN A 73 -0.86 7.79 -20.23
CA ASN A 73 -1.42 6.51 -20.66
C ASN A 73 -2.06 6.58 -22.06
N SER A 74 -2.87 7.61 -22.30
CA SER A 74 -3.69 7.71 -23.52
C SER A 74 -3.19 8.75 -24.53
N GLY A 75 -2.30 9.66 -24.13
CA GLY A 75 -1.91 10.83 -24.91
C GLY A 75 -3.00 11.89 -25.04
N LEU A 76 -4.20 11.67 -24.46
CA LEU A 76 -5.31 12.60 -24.56
C LEU A 76 -5.11 13.81 -23.65
N PRO A 77 -5.55 15.01 -24.07
CA PRO A 77 -5.50 16.20 -23.22
C PRO A 77 -6.44 16.04 -22.03
N LYS A 78 -5.93 16.36 -20.85
CA LYS A 78 -6.68 16.44 -19.60
C LYS A 78 -6.45 17.77 -18.92
N TYR A 79 -7.40 18.14 -18.09
CA TYR A 79 -7.36 19.39 -17.34
C TYR A 79 -7.13 19.11 -15.85
N VAL A 80 -6.20 19.83 -15.27
CA VAL A 80 -5.86 19.76 -13.84
C VAL A 80 -6.19 21.09 -13.21
N LEU A 81 -6.95 21.05 -12.11
CA LEU A 81 -7.18 22.20 -11.23
C LEU A 81 -6.29 22.04 -10.00
N ILE A 82 -5.43 23.01 -9.73
CA ILE A 82 -4.56 23.03 -8.57
C ILE A 82 -5.01 24.16 -7.64
N ASN A 83 -5.44 23.81 -6.44
CA ASN A 83 -5.73 24.73 -5.36
C ASN A 83 -4.45 24.92 -4.54
N TRP A 84 -3.68 25.96 -4.86
CA TRP A 84 -2.43 26.28 -4.19
C TRP A 84 -2.67 27.13 -2.95
N THR A 85 -2.19 26.66 -1.81
CA THR A 85 -2.18 27.42 -0.55
C THR A 85 -0.76 27.55 -0.05
N GLY A 86 -0.08 28.63 -0.43
CA GLY A 86 1.30 28.88 -0.02
C GLY A 86 1.49 28.88 1.49
N GLU A 87 2.66 28.40 1.93
CA GLU A 87 2.98 28.23 3.35
C GLU A 87 2.95 29.55 4.13
N GLY A 88 3.40 30.64 3.49
CA GLY A 88 3.47 31.99 4.05
C GLY A 88 2.12 32.71 4.18
N VAL A 89 1.02 32.09 3.74
CA VAL A 89 -0.32 32.67 3.90
C VAL A 89 -0.75 32.60 5.38
N LYS A 90 -1.35 33.68 5.91
CA LYS A 90 -1.91 33.71 7.27
C LYS A 90 -3.04 32.69 7.43
N ASP A 91 -3.09 31.98 8.56
CA ASP A 91 -4.07 30.91 8.78
C ASP A 91 -5.53 31.38 8.73
N SER A 92 -5.80 32.60 9.20
CA SER A 92 -7.13 33.22 9.06
C SER A 92 -7.54 33.36 7.59
N ARG A 93 -6.61 33.69 6.70
CA ARG A 93 -6.86 33.77 5.26
C ARG A 93 -7.03 32.39 4.64
N LYS A 94 -6.23 31.40 5.04
CA LYS A 94 -6.38 29.99 4.60
C LYS A 94 -7.79 29.48 4.88
N GLY A 95 -8.31 29.70 6.08
CA GLY A 95 -9.67 29.29 6.47
C GLY A 95 -10.77 29.96 5.65
N VAL A 96 -10.64 31.25 5.33
CA VAL A 96 -11.59 31.95 4.45
C VAL A 96 -11.54 31.37 3.03
N CYS A 97 -10.34 31.25 2.46
CA CYS A 97 -10.15 30.77 1.09
C CYS A 97 -10.55 29.31 0.86
N ALA A 98 -10.53 28.46 1.91
CA ALA A 98 -11.04 27.09 1.83
C ALA A 98 -12.52 27.05 1.39
N ASN A 99 -13.33 28.02 1.83
CA ASN A 99 -14.74 28.12 1.44
C ASN A 99 -14.93 28.55 -0.04
N HIS A 100 -13.89 29.10 -0.66
CA HIS A 100 -13.94 29.59 -2.04
C HIS A 100 -13.63 28.50 -3.07
N VAL A 101 -13.00 27.39 -2.65
CA VAL A 101 -12.56 26.29 -3.53
C VAL A 101 -13.71 25.74 -4.38
N CYS A 102 -14.88 25.51 -3.79
CA CYS A 102 -16.04 25.00 -4.53
C CYS A 102 -16.53 25.98 -5.62
N SER A 103 -16.55 27.28 -5.31
CA SER A 103 -16.91 28.32 -6.28
C SER A 103 -15.91 28.41 -7.42
N MET A 104 -14.60 28.32 -7.11
CA MET A 104 -13.55 28.29 -8.14
C MET A 104 -13.62 27.03 -9.01
N ALA A 105 -13.86 25.86 -8.42
CA ALA A 105 -14.03 24.61 -9.17
C ALA A 105 -15.28 24.64 -10.06
N THR A 106 -16.35 25.30 -9.62
CA THR A 106 -17.57 25.49 -10.43
C THR A 106 -17.31 26.42 -11.61
N PHE A 107 -16.51 27.48 -11.40
CA PHE A 107 -16.11 28.39 -12.47
C PHE A 107 -15.17 27.72 -13.48
N LEU A 108 -14.11 27.08 -12.99
CA LEU A 108 -13.10 26.33 -13.75
C LEU A 108 -13.55 24.88 -13.99
N ARG A 109 -14.72 24.74 -14.62
CA ARG A 109 -15.36 23.44 -14.84
C ARG A 109 -14.53 22.54 -15.76
N GLY A 110 -14.74 21.22 -15.67
CA GLY A 110 -14.10 20.26 -16.59
C GLY A 110 -12.68 19.82 -16.19
N ALA A 111 -12.23 20.18 -14.99
CA ALA A 111 -11.05 19.57 -14.38
C ALA A 111 -11.27 18.05 -14.24
N HIS A 112 -10.34 17.26 -14.79
CA HIS A 112 -10.31 15.81 -14.64
C HIS A 112 -9.69 15.40 -13.31
N VAL A 113 -8.71 16.18 -12.84
CA VAL A 113 -8.05 15.99 -11.55
C VAL A 113 -8.05 17.32 -10.81
N THR A 114 -8.40 17.29 -9.53
CA THR A 114 -8.27 18.43 -8.62
C THR A 114 -7.24 18.10 -7.55
N ILE A 115 -6.26 18.97 -7.35
CA ILE A 115 -5.16 18.80 -6.40
C ILE A 115 -5.20 19.96 -5.41
N ASN A 116 -5.16 19.66 -4.11
CA ASN A 116 -4.93 20.66 -3.08
C ASN A 116 -3.46 20.62 -2.71
N ALA A 117 -2.71 21.67 -3.06
CA ALA A 117 -1.27 21.76 -2.85
C ALA A 117 -0.94 22.79 -1.78
N ARG A 118 0.04 22.47 -0.93
CA ARG A 118 0.52 23.36 0.14
C ARG A 118 2.01 23.62 0.08
N SER A 119 2.74 22.76 -0.62
CA SER A 119 4.19 22.79 -0.78
C SER A 119 4.56 22.53 -2.23
N GLU A 120 5.79 22.90 -2.60
CA GLU A 120 6.31 22.68 -3.96
C GLU A 120 6.35 21.19 -4.33
N ASP A 121 6.55 20.31 -3.35
CA ASP A 121 6.50 18.85 -3.52
C ASP A 121 5.13 18.35 -4.05
N ASP A 122 4.03 19.05 -3.69
CA ASP A 122 2.68 18.68 -4.13
C ASP A 122 2.41 18.98 -5.60
N VAL A 123 3.22 19.88 -6.19
CA VAL A 123 3.06 20.43 -7.53
C VAL A 123 4.19 20.03 -8.47
N GLU A 124 5.10 19.16 -8.05
CA GLU A 124 6.09 18.59 -8.95
C GLU A 124 5.41 17.98 -10.19
N PRO A 125 5.92 18.24 -11.41
CA PRO A 125 5.31 17.76 -12.65
C PRO A 125 5.05 16.25 -12.65
N ASP A 126 6.01 15.45 -12.18
CA ASP A 126 5.89 13.99 -12.07
C ASP A 126 4.76 13.57 -11.12
N SER A 127 4.66 14.22 -9.95
CA SER A 127 3.61 13.97 -8.96
C SER A 127 2.21 14.29 -9.50
N ILE A 128 2.09 15.36 -10.28
CA ILE A 128 0.83 15.73 -10.96
C ILE A 128 0.50 14.71 -12.05
N LEU A 129 1.44 14.40 -12.95
CA LEU A 129 1.23 13.46 -14.05
C LEU A 129 0.89 12.05 -13.55
N GLN A 130 1.45 11.63 -12.42
CA GLN A 130 1.08 10.38 -11.77
C GLN A 130 -0.39 10.38 -11.31
N LYS A 131 -0.90 11.50 -10.76
CA LYS A 131 -2.32 11.62 -10.39
C LYS A 131 -3.22 11.63 -11.64
N VAL A 132 -2.79 12.29 -12.70
CA VAL A 132 -3.47 12.35 -14.01
C VAL A 132 -3.59 10.97 -14.65
N SER A 133 -2.51 10.19 -14.59
CA SER A 133 -2.45 8.83 -15.16
C SER A 133 -3.42 7.89 -14.43
N ARG A 134 -3.43 7.92 -13.09
CA ARG A 134 -4.34 7.14 -12.26
C ARG A 134 -5.81 7.51 -12.49
N ALA A 135 -6.10 8.79 -12.69
CA ALA A 135 -7.45 9.27 -13.00
C ALA A 135 -7.92 8.90 -14.42
N SER A 136 -7.06 8.34 -15.28
CA SER A 136 -7.41 8.05 -16.68
C SER A 136 -8.30 6.84 -16.89
N GLY A 137 -8.37 5.91 -15.94
CA GLY A 137 -9.06 4.63 -16.15
C GLY A 137 -8.40 3.74 -17.22
N ALA A 138 -7.54 4.29 -18.09
CA ALA A 138 -6.71 3.61 -19.08
C ALA A 138 -5.43 2.98 -18.49
N SER A 139 -5.43 2.64 -17.19
CA SER A 139 -4.34 1.87 -16.57
C SER A 139 -4.52 0.40 -16.89
N PHE A 140 -4.29 0.04 -18.16
CA PHE A 140 -4.08 -1.35 -18.53
C PHE A 140 -2.68 -1.73 -18.08
N ASN A 141 -2.57 -2.31 -16.88
CA ASN A 141 -1.45 -3.20 -16.60
C ASN A 141 -1.60 -4.38 -17.56
N PHE A 142 -1.09 -4.21 -18.79
CA PHE A 142 -0.47 -5.33 -19.45
C PHE A 142 0.63 -5.75 -18.48
N HIS A 143 0.32 -6.71 -17.60
CA HIS A 143 1.34 -7.63 -17.19
C HIS A 143 1.93 -8.06 -18.52
N LYS A 144 3.10 -7.49 -18.88
CA LYS A 144 4.08 -8.25 -19.61
C LYS A 144 4.16 -9.49 -18.77
N ASN A 145 3.42 -10.50 -19.22
CA ASN A 145 3.57 -11.85 -18.76
C ASN A 145 5.07 -12.01 -18.94
N THR A 146 5.83 -11.89 -17.85
CA THR A 146 7.20 -12.36 -17.85
C THR A 146 7.01 -13.73 -18.42
N GLU A 147 7.55 -13.95 -19.62
CA GLU A 147 7.67 -15.30 -20.14
C GLU A 147 8.58 -15.98 -19.12
N SER A 148 8.03 -16.41 -17.98
CA SER A 148 8.40 -17.66 -17.40
C SER A 148 8.15 -18.59 -18.56
N ARG A 149 9.21 -18.85 -19.32
CA ARG A 149 9.32 -20.04 -20.11
C ARG A 149 8.93 -21.14 -19.13
N ASP A 150 7.67 -21.55 -19.15
CA ASP A 150 7.25 -22.82 -18.57
C ASP A 150 8.16 -23.80 -19.29
N ALA A 151 9.27 -24.17 -18.63
CA ALA A 151 10.08 -25.26 -19.08
C ALA A 151 9.09 -26.42 -19.30
N PRO A 152 9.14 -27.12 -20.45
CA PRO A 152 8.17 -28.15 -20.74
C PRO A 152 8.15 -29.11 -19.55
N ARG A 153 7.01 -29.15 -18.86
CA ARG A 153 6.85 -30.00 -17.68
C ARG A 153 7.06 -31.42 -18.18
N GLY A 154 8.21 -31.99 -17.85
CA GLY A 154 8.53 -33.38 -18.18
C GLY A 154 7.45 -34.31 -17.62
N PRO A 155 7.35 -35.56 -18.13
CA PRO A 155 6.36 -36.50 -17.65
C PRO A 155 6.46 -36.64 -16.13
N VAL A 156 5.36 -36.35 -15.43
CA VAL A 156 5.27 -36.54 -13.99
C VAL A 156 5.29 -38.04 -13.69
N GLY A 157 6.42 -38.54 -13.20
CA GLY A 157 6.54 -39.91 -12.69
C GLY A 157 5.75 -40.08 -11.40
N SER A 158 5.17 -41.26 -11.19
CA SER A 158 4.51 -41.57 -9.92
C SER A 158 5.52 -41.61 -8.78
N VAL A 159 5.21 -40.94 -7.67
CA VAL A 159 5.98 -40.97 -6.40
C VAL A 159 5.69 -42.28 -5.65
N TYR A 160 5.47 -43.39 -6.35
CA TYR A 160 5.22 -44.67 -5.69
C TYR A 160 6.56 -45.36 -5.40
N ARG A 161 6.99 -45.33 -4.13
CA ARG A 161 7.95 -46.30 -3.61
C ARG A 161 7.17 -47.46 -2.99
N LYS A 162 7.39 -48.67 -3.51
CA LYS A 162 6.88 -49.89 -2.88
C LYS A 162 7.54 -50.03 -1.51
N THR A 163 6.78 -49.91 -0.45
CA THR A 163 7.25 -50.09 0.92
C THR A 163 7.74 -51.53 1.08
N ASN A 164 9.03 -51.70 1.42
CA ASN A 164 9.59 -53.02 1.72
C ASN A 164 9.29 -53.36 3.17
N ALA A 165 8.20 -54.09 3.40
CA ALA A 165 7.77 -54.50 4.73
C ALA A 165 8.85 -55.26 5.52
N VAL A 166 9.78 -55.94 4.82
CA VAL A 166 10.89 -56.67 5.46
C VAL A 166 11.90 -55.72 6.10
N GLU A 167 12.16 -54.55 5.51
CA GLU A 167 13.10 -53.57 6.08
C GLU A 167 12.51 -52.79 7.28
N GLU A 168 11.19 -52.58 7.33
CA GLU A 168 10.56 -51.96 8.50
C GLU A 168 10.53 -52.91 9.71
N ILE A 169 10.30 -54.21 9.48
CA ILE A 169 10.28 -55.19 10.57
C ILE A 169 11.66 -55.29 11.25
N LEU A 170 12.74 -55.27 10.48
CA LEU A 170 14.12 -55.32 11.00
C LEU A 170 14.55 -54.05 11.76
N LYS A 171 13.89 -52.90 11.52
CA LYS A 171 14.20 -51.63 12.21
C LYS A 171 13.64 -51.56 13.63
N THR A 172 12.74 -52.47 13.99
CA THR A 172 12.10 -52.44 15.31
C THR A 172 12.92 -53.31 16.27
N LYS A 173 13.65 -52.68 17.20
CA LYS A 173 14.30 -53.35 18.35
C LYS A 173 13.29 -53.89 19.36
N LYS A 174 12.40 -54.77 18.93
CA LYS A 174 11.34 -55.37 19.75
C LYS A 174 11.88 -56.51 20.62
N ASP A 175 12.97 -57.16 20.21
CA ASP A 175 13.61 -58.24 20.97
C ASP A 175 14.36 -57.74 22.21
N ASP A 176 14.93 -56.53 22.17
CA ASP A 176 15.63 -55.94 23.32
C ASP A 176 14.67 -55.68 24.49
N PHE A 177 13.42 -55.30 24.20
CA PHE A 177 12.41 -54.98 25.22
C PHE A 177 11.93 -56.22 25.99
N TRP A 178 11.63 -57.32 25.28
CA TRP A 178 11.19 -58.56 25.93
C TRP A 178 12.31 -59.19 26.75
N THR A 179 13.55 -59.15 26.25
CA THR A 179 14.72 -59.70 26.95
C THR A 179 15.00 -58.95 28.26
N GLN A 180 14.81 -57.62 28.27
CA GLN A 180 15.02 -56.81 29.47
C GLN A 180 13.91 -57.02 30.51
N THR A 181 12.66 -57.15 30.06
CA THR A 181 11.51 -57.39 30.93
C THR A 181 11.57 -58.76 31.59
N GLU A 182 11.95 -59.82 30.85
CA GLU A 182 12.11 -61.17 31.42
C GLU A 182 13.20 -61.22 32.51
N ARG A 183 14.34 -60.56 32.28
CA ARG A 183 15.41 -60.47 33.30
C ARG A 183 14.96 -59.75 34.55
N GLU A 184 14.16 -58.69 34.41
CA GLU A 184 13.65 -57.94 35.55
C GLU A 184 12.60 -58.75 36.35
N GLU A 185 11.76 -59.51 35.65
CA GLU A 185 10.77 -60.40 36.26
C GLU A 185 11.42 -61.59 36.99
N GLU A 186 12.46 -62.19 36.40
CA GLU A 186 13.19 -63.31 37.00
C GLU A 186 13.97 -62.89 38.26
N VAL A 187 14.54 -61.69 38.25
CA VAL A 187 15.18 -61.09 39.43
C VAL A 187 14.16 -60.79 40.53
N SER A 188 12.98 -60.26 40.18
CA SER A 188 11.90 -60.02 41.14
C SER A 188 11.43 -61.32 41.79
N ARG A 189 11.18 -62.36 40.98
CA ARG A 189 10.74 -63.67 41.44
C ARG A 189 11.77 -64.35 42.36
N ARG A 190 13.06 -64.16 42.07
CA ARG A 190 14.17 -64.64 42.92
C ARG A 190 14.25 -63.88 44.24
N GLN A 191 14.04 -62.57 44.24
CA GLN A 191 14.01 -61.76 45.47
C GLN A 191 12.81 -62.10 46.35
N GLU A 192 11.62 -62.32 45.78
CA GLU A 192 10.45 -62.79 46.52
C GLU A 192 10.68 -64.18 47.13
N GLY A 193 11.28 -65.10 46.37
CA GLY A 193 11.64 -66.43 46.86
C GLY A 193 12.63 -66.40 48.04
N GLU A 194 13.66 -65.55 47.97
CA GLU A 194 14.62 -65.39 49.08
C GLU A 194 13.98 -64.72 50.31
N ARG A 195 13.09 -63.73 50.11
CA ARG A 195 12.35 -63.11 51.22
C ARG A 195 11.42 -64.11 51.90
N ALA A 196 10.66 -64.89 51.13
CA ALA A 196 9.78 -65.94 51.65
C ALA A 196 10.58 -67.07 52.35
N GLY A 197 11.77 -67.40 51.84
CA GLY A 197 12.69 -68.35 52.48
C GLY A 197 13.18 -67.87 53.85
N ARG A 198 13.65 -66.62 53.94
CA ARG A 198 14.09 -66.01 55.21
C ARG A 198 12.96 -65.89 56.22
N GLU A 199 11.74 -65.59 55.78
CA GLU A 199 10.56 -65.54 56.65
C GLU A 199 10.20 -66.94 57.18
N ARG A 200 10.27 -67.98 56.33
CA ARG A 200 10.09 -69.38 56.76
C ARG A 200 11.16 -69.85 57.76
N GLU A 201 12.42 -69.46 57.59
CA GLU A 201 13.48 -69.77 58.56
C GLU A 201 13.29 -69.01 59.87
N ARG A 202 12.85 -67.75 59.83
CA ARG A 202 12.52 -66.96 61.02
C ARG A 202 11.35 -67.57 61.81
N LEU A 203 10.32 -68.06 61.12
CA LEU A 203 9.19 -68.76 61.76
C LEU A 203 9.58 -70.12 62.35
N LYS A 204 10.50 -70.85 61.69
CA LYS A 204 11.04 -72.11 62.24
C LYS A 204 11.99 -71.90 63.43
N GLY A 205 12.76 -70.81 63.45
CA GLY A 205 13.61 -70.42 64.58
C GLY A 205 12.83 -69.88 65.79
N ALA A 206 11.64 -69.33 65.58
CA ALA A 206 10.77 -68.82 66.64
C ALA A 206 9.93 -69.91 67.35
N GLY A 207 9.92 -71.14 66.85
CA GLY A 207 9.17 -72.27 67.43
C GLY A 207 9.97 -73.14 68.42
N HIS A 208 11.22 -72.80 68.74
CA HIS A 208 12.08 -73.59 69.66
C HIS A 208 12.34 -72.91 71.02
N GLN A 209 11.57 -71.87 71.37
CA GLN A 209 11.53 -71.27 72.72
C GLN A 209 10.10 -70.92 73.11
N SER A 210 9.29 -71.94 73.38
CA SER A 210 8.06 -71.97 74.17
C SER A 210 7.66 -73.45 74.10
N GLY A 211 8.04 -74.30 75.06
CA GLY A 211 7.53 -74.25 76.42
C GLY A 211 6.38 -75.25 76.48
#